data_AF-A0A2V7JGT8-F1
#
_entry.id   AF-A0A2V7JGT8-F1
#
_cell.length_a   1.000
_cell.length_b   1.000
_cell.length_c   1.000
_cell.angle_alpha   90.00
_cell.angle_beta   90.00
_cell.angle_gamma   90.00
#
_symmetry.space_group_name_H-M   'P 1'
#
loop_
_entity.id
_entity.type
_entity.pdbx_description
1 polymer ?
#
loop_
_entity_poly.entity_id
_entity_poly.type
_entity_poly.pdbx_seq_one_letter_code
_entity_poly.pdbx_strand_id
1 'polypeptide(L)'
;ATQYNALMDSLDSFGSIQGGALIGVVQVVGAPYVSQGRYYKAASASIPMLTVLDNCLDSLVIAPGDTVRVLVPVHYGAPIVETAAAGTPQTLDCSNYHVISVTEAVNMITAVVQYNATIQAAATARNWLFVDPNPLLQALAATPGAIRPFPAFPPDPNSTAAPFGTAVSRDGVHPSTSTQKVIAQSLQQAINAFYQSAIPAIP
;
A
#
# COMPACT_ATOMS: atom_id res chain seq x y z
N ALA A 1 -8.39 -15.27 -12.52
CA ALA A 1 -7.60 -16.51 -12.54
C ALA A 1 -7.15 -16.92 -13.95
N THR A 2 -8.00 -16.87 -14.98
CA THR A 2 -7.73 -17.46 -16.31
C THR A 2 -6.40 -17.07 -16.96
N GLN A 3 -6.03 -15.79 -16.98
CA GLN A 3 -4.75 -15.35 -17.56
C GLN A 3 -3.54 -15.77 -16.73
N TYR A 4 -3.66 -15.72 -15.40
CA TYR A 4 -2.60 -16.15 -14.49
C TYR A 4 -2.36 -17.66 -14.60
N ASN A 5 -3.43 -18.45 -14.70
CA ASN A 5 -3.31 -19.89 -14.93
C ASN A 5 -2.65 -20.17 -16.28
N ALA A 6 -3.04 -19.47 -17.35
CA ALA A 6 -2.38 -19.61 -18.65
C ALA A 6 -0.88 -19.27 -18.61
N LEU A 7 -0.47 -18.27 -17.83
CA LEU A 7 0.94 -17.98 -17.56
C LEU A 7 1.62 -19.17 -16.87
N MET A 8 0.99 -19.73 -15.83
CA MET A 8 1.54 -20.86 -15.08
C MET A 8 1.63 -22.13 -15.94
N ASP A 9 0.61 -22.41 -16.76
CA ASP A 9 0.61 -23.53 -17.71
C ASP A 9 1.72 -23.35 -18.77
N SER A 10 1.96 -22.11 -19.21
CA SER A 10 3.08 -21.80 -20.09
C SER A 10 4.42 -22.08 -19.42
N LEU A 11 4.58 -21.78 -18.13
CA LEU A 11 5.80 -22.12 -17.38
C LEU A 11 6.03 -23.64 -17.31
N ASP A 12 4.97 -24.41 -17.07
CA ASP A 12 5.05 -25.87 -17.02
C ASP A 12 5.40 -26.49 -18.39
N SER A 13 5.03 -25.81 -19.47
CA SER A 13 5.34 -26.29 -20.83
C SER A 13 6.83 -26.24 -21.19
N PHE A 14 7.64 -25.46 -20.46
CA PHE A 14 9.09 -25.36 -20.70
C PHE A 14 9.90 -26.59 -20.22
N GLY A 15 9.25 -27.62 -19.67
CA GLY A 15 9.92 -28.81 -19.14
C GLY A 15 10.27 -28.62 -17.66
N SER A 16 11.56 -28.75 -17.29
CA SER A 16 11.99 -28.65 -15.88
C SER A 16 12.47 -27.25 -15.51
N ILE A 17 11.70 -26.53 -14.70
CA ILE A 17 12.16 -25.32 -14.01
C ILE A 17 12.79 -25.72 -12.67
N GLN A 18 14.05 -25.35 -12.45
CA GLN A 18 14.77 -25.61 -11.20
C GLN A 18 14.46 -24.56 -10.15
N GLY A 19 13.29 -24.69 -9.53
CA GLY A 19 12.80 -23.79 -8.48
C GLY A 19 12.19 -22.50 -9.01
N GLY A 20 11.21 -21.96 -8.27
CA GLY A 20 10.56 -20.69 -8.55
C GLY A 20 10.22 -19.93 -7.27
N ALA A 21 10.08 -18.61 -7.39
CA ALA A 21 9.55 -17.77 -6.32
C ALA A 21 8.40 -16.95 -6.88
N LEU A 22 7.21 -17.11 -6.31
CA LEU A 22 6.03 -16.33 -6.67
C LEU A 22 5.75 -15.33 -5.54
N ILE A 23 5.72 -14.05 -5.89
CA ILE A 23 5.53 -12.95 -4.94
C ILE A 23 4.06 -12.55 -4.97
N GLY A 24 3.45 -12.42 -3.79
CA GLY A 24 2.09 -11.93 -3.62
C GLY A 24 1.93 -10.46 -4.02
N VAL A 25 0.68 -10.05 -4.17
CA VAL A 25 0.23 -8.68 -4.38
C VAL A 25 0.23 -7.92 -3.04
N VAL A 26 0.68 -6.66 -3.10
CA VAL A 26 0.69 -5.72 -1.99
C VAL A 26 -0.72 -5.20 -1.69
N GLN A 27 -1.01 -4.95 -0.41
CA GLN A 27 -2.23 -4.32 0.05
C GLN A 27 -2.28 -2.85 -0.34
N VAL A 28 -2.95 -2.56 -1.45
CA VAL A 28 -2.99 -1.24 -2.09
C VAL A 28 -3.70 -0.16 -1.28
N VAL A 29 -4.64 -0.52 -0.40
CA VAL A 29 -5.31 0.47 0.48
C VAL A 29 -4.39 0.98 1.59
N GLY A 30 -3.22 0.36 1.78
CA GLY A 30 -2.19 0.82 2.71
C GLY A 30 -1.19 1.81 2.10
N ALA A 31 -1.28 2.10 0.80
CA ALA A 31 -0.39 3.05 0.15
C ALA A 31 -0.69 4.49 0.64
N PRO A 32 0.32 5.26 1.08
CA PRO A 32 0.10 6.60 1.64
C PRO A 32 -0.34 7.64 0.60
N TYR A 33 -0.34 7.28 -0.69
CA TYR A 33 -1.04 8.04 -1.74
C TYR A 33 -2.55 8.20 -1.48
N VAL A 34 -3.16 7.27 -0.75
CA VAL A 34 -4.56 7.37 -0.31
C VAL A 34 -4.59 7.45 1.20
N SER A 35 -5.04 8.59 1.73
CA SER A 35 -5.10 8.82 3.17
C SER A 35 -6.53 8.67 3.67
N GLN A 36 -6.71 8.10 4.86
CA GLN A 36 -8.04 7.97 5.45
C GLN A 36 -8.62 9.36 5.72
N GLY A 37 -9.92 9.57 5.45
CA GLY A 37 -10.56 10.88 5.62
C GLY A 37 -10.45 11.44 7.05
N ARG A 38 -10.33 10.58 8.07
CA ARG A 38 -10.04 10.98 9.45
C ARG A 38 -8.75 11.79 9.62
N TYR A 39 -7.74 11.57 8.77
CA TYR A 39 -6.49 12.35 8.83
C TYR A 39 -6.68 13.77 8.29
N TYR A 40 -7.51 13.94 7.25
CA TYR A 40 -7.93 15.26 6.80
C TYR A 40 -8.75 15.98 7.87
N LYS A 41 -9.66 15.27 8.55
CA LYS A 41 -10.42 15.84 9.68
C LYS A 41 -9.53 16.23 10.86
N ALA A 42 -8.48 15.46 11.14
CA ALA A 42 -7.49 15.83 12.15
C ALA A 42 -6.71 17.09 11.72
N ALA A 43 -6.28 17.15 10.46
CA ALA A 43 -5.55 18.29 9.91
C ALA A 43 -6.38 19.60 9.90
N SER A 44 -7.71 19.52 9.73
CA SER A 44 -8.57 20.70 9.76
C SER A 44 -8.55 21.44 11.10
N ALA A 45 -8.17 20.79 12.20
CA ALA A 45 -7.98 21.46 13.49
C ALA A 45 -6.88 22.54 13.46
N SER A 46 -5.87 22.37 12.59
CA SER A 46 -4.78 23.33 12.37
C SER A 46 -4.93 24.18 11.11
N ILE A 47 -5.98 23.95 10.31
CA ILE A 47 -6.24 24.65 9.04
C ILE A 47 -7.66 25.22 9.10
N PRO A 48 -7.85 26.44 9.66
CA PRO A 48 -9.19 26.97 9.93
C PRO A 48 -10.12 27.10 8.72
N MET A 49 -9.56 27.21 7.52
CA MET A 49 -10.32 27.32 6.27
C MET A 49 -10.68 25.97 5.65
N LEU A 50 -10.24 24.85 6.24
CA LEU A 50 -10.56 23.51 5.76
C LEU A 50 -11.79 22.98 6.50
N THR A 51 -12.88 22.77 5.78
CA THR A 51 -14.03 22.00 6.28
C THR A 51 -13.95 20.58 5.72
N VAL A 52 -14.09 19.57 6.58
CA VAL A 52 -14.18 18.16 6.17
C VAL A 52 -15.54 17.64 6.55
N LEU A 53 -16.32 17.21 5.54
CA LEU A 53 -17.67 16.67 5.74
C LEU A 53 -17.61 15.30 6.42
N ASP A 54 -18.67 14.97 7.16
CA ASP A 54 -18.70 13.75 7.98
C ASP A 54 -18.74 12.46 7.15
N ASN A 55 -19.18 12.51 5.88
CA ASN A 55 -19.08 11.37 4.96
C ASN A 55 -17.63 10.93 4.72
N CYS A 56 -16.63 11.77 4.98
CA CYS A 56 -15.22 11.38 4.95
C CYS A 56 -14.79 10.51 6.15
N LEU A 57 -15.64 10.36 7.16
CA LEU A 57 -15.37 9.57 8.36
C LEU A 57 -16.01 8.18 8.31
N ASP A 58 -16.77 7.89 7.24
CA ASP A 58 -17.42 6.60 7.04
C ASP A 58 -16.42 5.45 7.15
N SER A 59 -16.87 4.38 7.80
CA SER A 59 -16.04 3.22 8.10
C SER A 59 -16.85 1.96 8.28
N LEU A 60 -16.20 0.82 8.11
CA LEU A 60 -16.76 -0.52 8.32
C LEU A 60 -15.74 -1.37 9.08
N VAL A 61 -16.17 -1.94 10.21
CA VAL A 61 -15.39 -2.96 10.91
C VAL A 61 -15.59 -4.28 10.16
N ILE A 62 -14.50 -4.84 9.62
CA ILE A 62 -14.53 -6.09 8.83
C ILE A 62 -14.07 -7.31 9.63
N ALA A 63 -13.29 -7.09 10.69
CA ALA A 63 -12.89 -8.10 11.67
C ALA A 63 -12.51 -7.40 12.99
N PRO A 64 -12.39 -8.12 14.12
CA PRO A 64 -11.90 -7.53 15.37
C PRO A 64 -10.53 -6.86 15.18
N GLY A 65 -10.48 -5.54 15.36
CA GLY A 65 -9.27 -4.74 15.14
C GLY A 65 -9.08 -4.18 13.73
N ASP A 66 -9.84 -4.67 12.75
CA ASP A 66 -9.74 -4.26 11.35
C ASP A 66 -10.91 -3.38 10.92
N THR A 67 -10.61 -2.10 10.66
CA THR A 67 -11.59 -1.11 10.20
C THR A 67 -11.18 -0.52 8.87
N VAL A 68 -12.02 -0.71 7.86
CA VAL A 68 -11.89 -0.06 6.56
C VAL A 68 -12.54 1.33 6.65
N ARG A 69 -11.95 2.32 5.99
CA ARG A 69 -12.40 3.72 6.01
C ARG A 69 -12.39 4.29 4.61
N VAL A 70 -13.12 5.38 4.42
CA VAL A 70 -13.00 6.21 3.22
C VAL A 70 -11.56 6.67 3.04
N LEU A 71 -11.05 6.55 1.81
CA LEU A 71 -9.69 6.96 1.44
C LEU A 71 -9.75 8.09 0.42
N VAL A 72 -9.04 9.17 0.71
CA VAL A 72 -8.95 10.36 -0.11
C VAL A 72 -7.57 10.35 -0.79
N PRO A 73 -7.51 10.26 -2.12
CA PRO A 73 -6.24 10.33 -2.83
C PRO A 73 -5.60 11.71 -2.72
N VAL A 74 -4.27 11.74 -2.70
CA VAL A 74 -3.49 12.98 -2.63
C VAL A 74 -3.84 13.95 -3.74
N HIS A 75 -4.00 13.50 -4.99
CA HIS A 75 -4.29 14.41 -6.11
C HIS A 75 -5.61 15.18 -5.93
N TYR A 76 -6.56 14.64 -5.17
CA TYR A 76 -7.81 15.30 -4.85
C TYR A 76 -7.72 16.11 -3.56
N GLY A 77 -7.19 15.52 -2.48
CA GLY A 77 -7.17 16.16 -1.17
C GLY A 77 -6.07 17.20 -0.97
N ALA A 78 -4.89 17.05 -1.60
CA ALA A 78 -3.77 17.97 -1.41
C ALA A 78 -4.05 19.39 -1.90
N PRO A 79 -4.62 19.62 -3.10
CA PRO A 79 -4.94 20.98 -3.55
C PRO A 79 -5.96 21.69 -2.65
N ILE A 80 -6.90 20.94 -2.07
CA ILE A 80 -7.89 21.44 -1.11
C ILE A 80 -7.20 21.89 0.18
N VAL A 81 -6.30 21.06 0.71
CA VAL A 81 -5.50 21.36 1.90
C VAL A 81 -4.63 22.60 1.67
N GLU A 82 -3.94 22.66 0.53
CA GLU A 82 -3.06 23.78 0.16
C GLU A 82 -3.84 25.10 0.06
N THR A 83 -4.96 25.09 -0.67
CA THR A 83 -5.80 26.28 -0.85
C THR A 83 -6.41 26.76 0.47
N ALA A 84 -6.81 25.83 1.35
CA ALA A 84 -7.26 26.14 2.69
C ALA A 84 -6.14 26.72 3.58
N ALA A 85 -4.95 26.12 3.53
CA ALA A 85 -3.79 26.62 4.27
C ALA A 85 -3.36 28.02 3.81
N ALA A 86 -3.61 28.37 2.55
CA ALA A 86 -3.41 29.71 2.00
C ALA A 86 -4.49 30.74 2.40
N GLY A 87 -5.49 30.34 3.20
CA GLY A 87 -6.50 31.25 3.74
C GLY A 87 -7.80 31.32 2.93
N THR A 88 -8.00 30.44 1.95
CA THR A 88 -9.25 30.38 1.17
C THR A 88 -10.15 29.26 1.68
N PRO A 89 -11.43 29.52 2.05
CA PRO A 89 -12.34 28.46 2.48
C PRO A 89 -12.45 27.33 1.47
N GLN A 90 -12.29 26.08 1.93
CA GLN A 90 -12.45 24.87 1.13
C GLN A 90 -13.27 23.84 1.90
N THR A 91 -13.99 23.01 1.15
CA THR A 91 -14.73 21.86 1.70
C THR A 91 -14.23 20.59 1.03
N LEU A 92 -13.78 19.63 1.83
CA LEU A 92 -13.52 18.26 1.39
C LEU A 92 -14.82 17.46 1.51
N ASP A 93 -15.37 17.07 0.38
CA ASP A 93 -16.56 16.22 0.26
C ASP A 93 -16.18 14.85 -0.31
N CYS A 94 -16.44 13.81 0.49
CA CYS A 94 -16.11 12.44 0.10
C CYS A 94 -17.15 11.76 -0.79
N SER A 95 -18.12 12.50 -1.32
CA SER A 95 -18.99 12.06 -2.42
C SER A 95 -18.33 12.18 -3.81
N ASN A 96 -17.17 12.83 -3.89
CA ASN A 96 -16.43 13.05 -5.13
C ASN A 96 -15.94 11.72 -5.74
N TYR A 97 -16.04 11.56 -7.06
CA TYR A 97 -15.68 10.33 -7.76
C TYR A 97 -14.18 9.95 -7.69
N HIS A 98 -13.31 10.86 -7.26
CA HIS A 98 -11.91 10.55 -6.98
C HIS A 98 -11.72 9.79 -5.66
N VAL A 99 -12.67 9.90 -4.73
CA VAL A 99 -12.57 9.31 -3.39
C VAL A 99 -12.91 7.83 -3.44
N ILE A 100 -12.13 7.02 -2.72
CA ILE A 100 -12.38 5.59 -2.59
C ILE A 100 -13.32 5.40 -1.40
N SER A 101 -14.54 4.97 -1.69
CA SER A 101 -15.55 4.64 -0.68
C SER A 101 -15.13 3.43 0.15
N VAL A 102 -15.81 3.21 1.28
CA VAL A 102 -15.60 2.02 2.12
C VAL A 102 -15.83 0.74 1.31
N THR A 103 -16.87 0.70 0.48
CA THR A 103 -17.19 -0.48 -0.35
C THR A 103 -16.10 -0.76 -1.37
N GLU A 104 -15.57 0.27 -2.05
CA GLU A 104 -14.46 0.10 -3.00
C GLU A 104 -13.19 -0.37 -2.30
N ALA A 105 -12.86 0.20 -1.14
CA ALA A 105 -11.71 -0.24 -0.36
C ALA A 105 -11.84 -1.71 0.11
N VAL A 106 -13.02 -2.14 0.53
CA VAL A 106 -13.30 -3.56 0.86
C VAL A 106 -13.12 -4.45 -0.37
N ASN A 107 -13.60 -4.02 -1.54
CA ASN A 107 -13.42 -4.76 -2.80
C ASN A 107 -11.94 -4.89 -3.17
N MET A 108 -11.15 -3.81 -3.03
CA MET A 108 -9.71 -3.84 -3.27
C MET A 108 -8.99 -4.79 -2.32
N ILE A 109 -9.29 -4.74 -1.01
CA ILE A 109 -8.72 -5.67 -0.01
C ILE A 109 -9.05 -7.12 -0.37
N THR A 110 -10.32 -7.39 -0.69
CA THR A 110 -10.80 -8.73 -1.05
C THR A 110 -10.13 -9.24 -2.31
N ALA A 111 -9.94 -8.38 -3.32
CA ALA A 111 -9.22 -8.74 -4.54
C ALA A 111 -7.77 -9.12 -4.26
N VAL A 112 -7.06 -8.36 -3.40
CA VAL A 112 -5.68 -8.70 -3.00
C VAL A 112 -5.62 -10.06 -2.31
N VAL A 113 -6.56 -10.36 -1.40
CA VAL A 113 -6.65 -11.68 -0.74
C VAL A 113 -6.85 -12.79 -1.77
N GLN A 114 -7.75 -12.62 -2.73
CA GLN A 114 -8.02 -13.60 -3.78
C GLN A 114 -6.82 -13.81 -4.72
N TYR A 115 -6.11 -12.73 -5.08
CA TYR A 115 -4.89 -12.83 -5.86
C TYR A 115 -3.81 -13.60 -5.10
N ASN A 116 -3.58 -13.28 -3.84
CA ASN A 116 -2.58 -13.97 -3.02
C ASN A 116 -2.90 -15.44 -2.82
N ALA A 117 -4.17 -15.80 -2.61
CA ALA A 117 -4.60 -17.19 -2.54
C ALA A 117 -4.32 -17.94 -3.86
N THR A 118 -4.59 -17.30 -5.01
CA THR A 118 -4.32 -17.89 -6.33
C THR A 118 -2.82 -18.11 -6.56
N ILE A 119 -2.00 -17.10 -6.24
CA ILE A 119 -0.54 -17.15 -6.40
C ILE A 119 0.07 -18.21 -5.46
N GLN A 120 -0.38 -18.26 -4.21
CA GLN A 120 0.08 -19.25 -3.23
C GLN A 120 -0.28 -20.68 -3.65
N ALA A 121 -1.48 -20.90 -4.17
CA ALA A 121 -1.89 -22.21 -4.69
C ALA A 121 -1.01 -22.65 -5.87
N ALA A 122 -0.69 -21.73 -6.79
CA ALA A 122 0.19 -22.01 -7.91
C ALA A 122 1.63 -22.36 -7.48
N ALA A 123 2.14 -21.66 -6.46
CA ALA A 123 3.44 -21.96 -5.87
C ALA A 123 3.45 -23.35 -5.20
N THR A 124 2.41 -23.64 -4.40
CA THR A 124 2.26 -24.92 -3.68
C THR A 124 2.22 -26.10 -4.66
N ALA A 125 1.48 -25.99 -5.76
CA ALA A 125 1.35 -27.05 -6.77
C ALA A 125 2.69 -27.43 -7.42
N ARG A 126 3.68 -26.52 -7.41
CA ARG A 126 5.00 -26.72 -8.03
C ARG A 126 6.11 -26.91 -7.00
N ASN A 127 5.76 -26.96 -5.72
CA ASN A 127 6.73 -26.88 -4.62
C ASN A 127 7.68 -25.68 -4.77
N TRP A 128 7.12 -24.53 -5.15
CA TRP A 128 7.83 -23.26 -5.27
C TRP A 128 7.61 -22.39 -4.03
N LEU A 129 8.53 -21.47 -3.80
CA LEU A 129 8.42 -20.49 -2.73
C LEU A 129 7.29 -19.51 -3.04
N PHE A 130 6.40 -19.31 -2.08
CA PHE A 130 5.48 -18.17 -2.05
C PHE A 130 6.00 -17.12 -1.06
N VAL A 131 6.07 -15.86 -1.49
CA VAL A 131 6.47 -14.73 -0.62
C VAL A 131 5.32 -13.73 -0.54
N ASP A 132 4.73 -13.58 0.64
CA ASP A 132 3.78 -12.49 0.91
C ASP A 132 4.55 -11.21 1.29
N PRO A 133 4.48 -10.12 0.50
CA PRO A 133 5.16 -8.87 0.82
C PRO A 133 4.48 -8.09 1.95
N ASN A 134 3.22 -8.41 2.30
CA ASN A 134 2.42 -7.59 3.20
C ASN A 134 2.94 -7.53 4.65
N PRO A 135 3.42 -8.63 5.28
CA PRO A 135 3.99 -8.57 6.62
C PRO A 135 5.21 -7.63 6.72
N LEU A 136 6.08 -7.63 5.70
CA LEU A 136 7.23 -6.72 5.66
C LEU A 136 6.78 -5.26 5.58
N LEU A 137 5.80 -4.96 4.72
CA LEU A 137 5.26 -3.61 4.56
C LEU A 137 4.50 -3.13 5.80
N GLN A 138 3.79 -4.04 6.49
CA GLN A 138 3.14 -3.73 7.77
C GLN A 138 4.17 -3.40 8.87
N ALA A 139 5.28 -4.14 8.94
CA ALA A 139 6.37 -3.83 9.87
C ALA A 139 7.00 -2.46 9.58
N LEU A 140 7.15 -2.09 8.30
CA LEU A 140 7.59 -0.75 7.91
C LEU A 140 6.55 0.31 8.28
N ALA A 141 5.26 0.06 8.09
CA ALA A 141 4.20 0.99 8.51
C ALA A 141 4.15 1.22 10.03
N ALA A 142 4.55 0.22 10.82
CA ALA A 142 4.70 0.35 12.27
C ALA A 142 5.95 1.15 12.70
N THR A 143 6.91 1.36 11.80
CA THR A 143 8.11 2.17 12.07
C THR A 143 7.79 3.67 11.92
N PRO A 144 7.93 4.49 12.98
CA PRO A 144 7.61 5.91 12.91
C PRO A 144 8.31 6.63 11.75
N GLY A 145 7.53 7.31 10.90
CA GLY A 145 8.03 8.10 9.78
C GLY A 145 8.48 7.29 8.55
N ALA A 146 8.47 5.96 8.60
CA ALA A 146 8.80 5.12 7.45
C ALA A 146 7.68 5.16 6.40
N ILE A 147 6.43 4.92 6.81
CA ILE A 147 5.24 5.14 5.98
C ILE A 147 4.34 6.10 6.75
N ARG A 148 4.08 7.28 6.18
CA ARG A 148 3.23 8.28 6.81
C ARG A 148 1.77 8.02 6.44
N PRO A 149 0.85 7.91 7.42
CA PRO A 149 -0.57 7.69 7.14
C PRO A 149 -1.27 8.93 6.54
N PHE A 150 -0.61 10.08 6.61
CA PHE A 150 -1.01 11.34 5.99
C PHE A 150 0.24 12.06 5.46
N PRO A 151 0.22 12.57 4.21
CA PRO A 151 1.38 13.24 3.63
C PRO A 151 1.84 14.42 4.47
N ALA A 152 3.14 14.68 4.45
CA ALA A 152 3.68 15.93 4.95
C ALA A 152 3.29 17.08 4.01
N PHE A 153 2.65 18.11 4.55
CA PHE A 153 2.37 19.37 3.87
C PHE A 153 3.23 20.49 4.48
N PRO A 154 3.58 21.53 3.74
CA PRO A 154 4.23 22.71 4.31
C PRO A 154 3.43 23.22 5.53
N PRO A 155 4.11 23.65 6.62
CA PRO A 155 5.55 23.88 6.72
C PRO A 155 6.39 22.66 7.16
N ASP A 156 5.86 21.43 7.16
CA ASP A 156 6.64 20.24 7.52
C ASP A 156 7.88 20.13 6.61
N PRO A 157 9.11 20.01 7.17
CA PRO A 157 10.34 19.95 6.38
C PRO A 157 10.41 18.73 5.45
N ASN A 158 9.63 17.69 5.71
CA ASN A 158 9.58 16.49 4.86
C ASN A 158 8.63 16.65 3.66
N SER A 159 7.86 17.73 3.56
CA SER A 159 6.88 17.97 2.48
C SER A 159 7.48 17.87 1.07
N THR A 160 8.76 18.17 0.91
CA THR A 160 9.47 18.09 -0.38
C THR A 160 10.34 16.84 -0.50
N ALA A 161 11.03 16.46 0.58
CA ALA A 161 12.01 15.38 0.57
C ALA A 161 11.38 13.98 0.69
N ALA A 162 10.41 13.82 1.60
CA ALA A 162 9.81 12.53 1.95
C ALA A 162 8.35 12.71 2.44
N PRO A 163 7.45 13.25 1.60
CA PRO A 163 6.09 13.56 2.02
C PRO A 163 5.33 12.33 2.52
N PHE A 164 5.68 11.15 2.01
CA PHE A 164 5.05 9.86 2.33
C PHE A 164 5.84 9.03 3.36
N GLY A 165 6.94 9.57 3.88
CA GLY A 165 7.89 8.84 4.73
C GLY A 165 9.09 8.31 3.95
N THR A 166 10.02 7.69 4.67
CA THR A 166 11.32 7.25 4.12
C THR A 166 11.26 5.90 3.39
N ALA A 167 10.21 5.11 3.61
CA ALA A 167 10.05 3.79 3.02
C ALA A 167 9.33 3.81 1.66
N VAL A 168 8.62 4.89 1.35
CA VAL A 168 7.86 5.05 0.09
C VAL A 168 8.48 6.19 -0.72
N SER A 169 8.43 6.05 -2.05
CA SER A 169 8.89 7.06 -2.98
C SER A 169 7.99 8.31 -2.95
N ARG A 170 8.38 9.36 -3.67
CA ARG A 170 7.63 10.62 -3.75
C ARG A 170 6.29 10.50 -4.49
N ASP A 171 5.97 9.34 -5.07
CA ASP A 171 4.64 9.08 -5.64
C ASP A 171 3.64 8.52 -4.61
N GLY A 172 4.08 8.16 -3.41
CA GLY A 172 3.22 7.62 -2.37
C GLY A 172 2.71 6.20 -2.62
N VAL A 173 3.25 5.51 -3.63
CA VAL A 173 2.83 4.15 -4.02
C VAL A 173 4.01 3.18 -4.01
N HIS A 174 5.10 3.53 -4.70
CA HIS A 174 6.22 2.60 -4.88
C HIS A 174 7.20 2.65 -3.71
N PRO A 175 7.86 1.53 -3.35
CA PRO A 175 8.92 1.55 -2.36
C PRO A 175 10.07 2.50 -2.75
N SER A 176 10.65 3.17 -1.76
CA SER A 176 11.88 3.93 -1.95
C SER A 176 13.07 3.01 -2.29
N THR A 177 14.16 3.57 -2.80
CA THR A 177 15.37 2.78 -3.14
C THR A 177 15.90 1.95 -1.96
N SER A 178 15.90 2.52 -0.75
CA SER A 178 16.30 1.79 0.46
C SER A 178 15.35 0.64 0.78
N THR A 179 14.05 0.83 0.57
CA THR A 179 13.05 -0.22 0.80
C THR A 179 13.10 -1.30 -0.26
N GLN A 180 13.38 -0.98 -1.52
CA GLN A 180 13.63 -1.97 -2.56
C GLN A 180 14.80 -2.89 -2.18
N LYS A 181 15.86 -2.34 -1.58
CA LYS A 181 16.97 -3.14 -1.04
C LYS A 181 16.53 -4.06 0.09
N VAL A 182 15.71 -3.58 1.03
CA VAL A 182 15.17 -4.42 2.12
C VAL A 182 14.30 -5.54 1.56
N ILE A 183 13.44 -5.26 0.56
CA ILE A 183 12.62 -6.28 -0.10
C ILE A 183 13.50 -7.33 -0.80
N ALA A 184 14.54 -6.90 -1.50
CA ALA A 184 15.47 -7.80 -2.17
C ALA A 184 16.24 -8.68 -1.17
N GLN A 185 16.68 -8.12 -0.04
CA GLN A 185 17.32 -8.86 1.04
C GLN A 185 16.35 -9.88 1.66
N SER A 186 15.10 -9.49 1.90
CA SER A 186 14.06 -10.40 2.40
C SER A 186 13.78 -11.56 1.43
N LEU A 187 13.70 -11.28 0.12
CA LEU A 187 13.50 -12.30 -0.90
C LEU A 187 14.68 -13.26 -0.99
N GLN A 188 15.91 -12.74 -0.95
CA GLN A 188 17.13 -13.55 -0.94
C GLN A 188 17.17 -14.49 0.27
N GLN A 189 16.84 -14.01 1.46
CA GLN A 189 16.78 -14.82 2.67
C GLN A 189 15.71 -15.92 2.56
N ALA A 190 14.53 -15.59 2.04
CA ALA A 190 13.45 -16.55 1.85
C ALA A 190 13.84 -17.65 0.83
N ILE A 191 14.52 -17.29 -0.26
CA ILE A 191 15.01 -18.24 -1.26
C ILE A 191 16.06 -19.18 -0.66
N ASN A 192 17.06 -18.64 0.06
CA ASN A 192 18.08 -19.45 0.71
C ASN A 192 17.47 -20.41 1.74
N ALA A 193 16.48 -19.95 2.51
CA ALA A 193 15.80 -20.79 3.50
C ALA A 193 14.99 -21.92 2.85
N PHE A 194 14.24 -21.62 1.78
CA PHE A 194 13.35 -22.58 1.14
C PHE A 194 14.10 -23.62 0.30
N TYR A 195 15.11 -23.19 -0.45
CA TYR A 195 15.86 -24.05 -1.37
C TYR A 195 17.19 -24.56 -0.80
N GLN A 196 17.52 -24.20 0.45
CA GLN A 196 18.82 -24.48 1.06
C GLN A 196 19.99 -24.00 0.19
N SER A 197 19.78 -22.88 -0.51
CA SER A 197 20.75 -22.27 -1.39
C SER A 197 21.65 -21.28 -0.64
N ALA A 198 22.69 -20.79 -1.32
CA ALA A 198 23.69 -19.89 -0.78
C ALA A 198 23.85 -18.63 -1.65
N ILE A 199 22.73 -18.00 -2.04
CA ILE A 199 22.76 -16.72 -2.74
C ILE A 199 23.47 -15.70 -1.82
N PRO A 200 24.48 -14.96 -2.30
CA PRO A 200 25.17 -13.95 -1.49
C PRO A 200 24.24 -12.87 -0.96
N ALA A 201 24.59 -12.28 0.18
CA ALA A 201 23.86 -11.15 0.73
C ALA A 201 23.93 -9.93 -0.20
N ILE A 202 22.83 -9.18 -0.28
CA ILE A 202 22.75 -7.95 -1.06
C ILE A 202 23.35 -6.80 -0.23
N PRO A 203 24.42 -6.12 -0.73
CA PRO A 203 25.20 -5.15 0.02
C PRO A 203 24.43 -3.87 0.32
#